data_AF-A0A4D4LHU1-F1
#
_entry.id   AF-A0A4D4LHU1-F1
#
_cell.length_a   1.000
_cell.length_b   1.000
_cell.length_c   1.000
_cell.angle_alpha   90.00
_cell.angle_beta   90.00
_cell.angle_gamma   90.00
#
_symmetry.space_group_name_H-M   'P 1'
#
loop_
_entity.id
_entity.type
_entity.pdbx_description
1 polymer ?
#
loop_
_entity_poly.entity_id
_entity_poly.type
_entity_poly.pdbx_seq_one_letter_code
_entity_poly.pdbx_strand_id
1 'polypeptide(L)'
;MVAGPVTARLFISSSAPDTDFTVKLVDVHPPNEDYPHGFAMNLTEGIFRCRFHKSFERPEPLEPGEIYEIEIPAPDTANRFEAGHRLRVDISSSDFPRFDVNSNTGVPEAVSRRKVVATNRVHMDADHPSAVLLWTQPG
;
A
#
# COMPACT_ATOMS: atom_id res chain seq x y z
N MET A 1 8.73 9.23 -18.01
CA MET A 1 8.89 7.80 -17.63
C MET A 1 8.99 7.70 -16.12
N VAL A 2 8.52 6.61 -15.50
CA VAL A 2 8.83 6.29 -14.09
C VAL A 2 10.00 5.31 -14.08
N ALA A 3 11.08 5.63 -13.39
CA ALA A 3 12.28 4.79 -13.29
C ALA A 3 12.98 5.02 -11.95
N GLY A 4 12.92 4.02 -11.07
CA GLY A 4 13.54 4.06 -9.74
C GLY A 4 12.59 3.57 -8.64
N PRO A 5 12.88 3.92 -7.37
CA PRO A 5 12.09 3.47 -6.24
C PRO A 5 10.68 4.05 -6.25
N VAL A 6 9.75 3.36 -5.58
CA VAL A 6 8.37 3.79 -5.40
C VAL A 6 8.07 3.75 -3.91
N THR A 7 7.59 4.86 -3.34
CA THR A 7 7.22 4.92 -1.93
C THR A 7 5.83 5.50 -1.78
N ALA A 8 4.95 4.81 -1.07
CA ALA A 8 3.68 5.40 -0.62
C ALA A 8 3.87 6.01 0.76
N ARG A 9 3.60 7.31 0.88
CA ARG A 9 3.52 7.99 2.17
C ARG A 9 2.05 8.19 2.50
N LEU A 10 1.56 7.47 3.49
CA LEU A 10 0.15 7.41 3.82
C LEU A 10 -0.09 7.90 5.25
N PHE A 11 -1.11 8.73 5.41
CA PHE A 11 -1.75 9.02 6.69
C PHE A 11 -2.89 8.04 6.86
N ILE A 12 -2.80 7.18 7.87
CA ILE A 12 -3.73 6.07 8.09
C ILE A 12 -4.32 6.09 9.48
N SER A 13 -5.48 5.49 9.63
CA SER A 13 -6.03 5.11 10.94
C SER A 13 -6.70 3.75 10.84
N SER A 14 -6.72 3.00 11.94
CA SER A 14 -7.43 1.72 12.03
C SER A 14 -8.34 1.69 13.26
N SER A 15 -9.43 0.91 13.19
CA SER A 15 -10.20 0.55 14.37
C SER A 15 -9.54 -0.56 15.21
N ALA A 16 -8.45 -1.15 14.74
CA ALA A 16 -7.74 -2.26 15.36
C ALA A 16 -6.36 -1.82 15.90
N PRO A 17 -5.83 -2.52 16.92
CA PRO A 17 -4.53 -2.21 17.51
C PRO A 17 -3.33 -2.58 16.61
N ASP A 18 -3.57 -3.28 15.51
CA ASP A 18 -2.59 -3.51 14.45
C ASP A 18 -3.34 -3.81 13.14
N THR A 19 -2.67 -3.58 12.02
CA THR A 19 -3.11 -3.98 10.69
C THR A 19 -1.93 -3.86 9.72
N ASP A 20 -2.10 -4.32 8.49
CA ASP A 20 -1.14 -4.02 7.43
C ASP A 20 -1.75 -2.98 6.48
N PHE A 21 -0.92 -2.21 5.78
CA PHE A 21 -1.33 -1.47 4.59
C PHE A 21 -0.44 -1.90 3.42
N THR A 22 -1.06 -2.09 2.26
CA THR A 22 -0.39 -2.43 1.01
C THR A 22 -0.55 -1.31 0.00
N VAL A 23 0.44 -1.15 -0.86
CA VAL A 23 0.35 -0.29 -2.04
C VAL A 23 0.73 -1.08 -3.27
N LYS A 24 0.01 -0.87 -4.36
CA LYS A 24 0.33 -1.38 -5.69
C LYS A 24 0.34 -0.24 -6.70
N LEU A 25 1.43 -0.10 -7.45
CA LEU A 25 1.48 0.78 -8.61
C LEU A 25 1.07 -0.02 -9.84
N VAL A 26 0.05 0.46 -10.55
CA VAL A 26 -0.57 -0.24 -11.67
C VAL A 26 -0.55 0.63 -12.92
N ASP A 27 -0.14 0.05 -14.04
CA ASP A 27 -0.38 0.59 -15.36
C ASP A 27 -1.67 0.01 -15.93
N VAL A 28 -2.68 0.87 -16.11
CA VAL A 28 -3.96 0.48 -16.70
C VAL A 28 -3.90 0.75 -18.20
N HIS A 29 -3.72 -0.32 -18.96
CA HIS A 29 -3.78 -0.33 -20.42
C HIS A 29 -5.24 -0.19 -20.87
N PRO A 30 -5.53 0.66 -21.87
CA PRO A 30 -6.84 0.69 -22.49
C PRO A 30 -7.14 -0.62 -23.23
N PRO A 31 -8.42 -0.89 -23.55
CA PRO A 31 -8.80 -1.97 -24.46
C PRO A 31 -7.96 -2.00 -25.74
N ASN A 32 -7.51 -3.19 -26.13
CA ASN A 32 -6.76 -3.44 -27.37
C ASN A 32 -7.10 -4.84 -27.92
N GLU A 33 -6.42 -5.26 -28.99
CA GLU A 33 -6.69 -6.53 -29.68
C GLU A 33 -6.49 -7.76 -28.77
N ASP A 34 -5.41 -7.77 -27.98
CA ASP A 34 -5.09 -8.86 -27.05
C ASP A 34 -5.94 -8.81 -25.77
N TYR A 35 -6.29 -7.59 -25.33
CA TYR A 35 -7.05 -7.31 -24.11
C TYR A 35 -8.28 -6.44 -24.42
N PRO A 36 -9.39 -7.01 -24.91
CA PRO A 36 -10.58 -6.24 -25.31
C PRO A 36 -11.27 -5.45 -24.18
N HIS A 37 -10.94 -5.74 -22.91
CA HIS A 37 -11.46 -5.03 -21.74
C HIS A 37 -10.41 -4.15 -21.06
N GLY A 38 -9.22 -4.01 -21.65
CA GLY A 38 -8.05 -3.40 -21.04
C GLY A 38 -7.33 -4.36 -20.11
N PHE A 39 -6.19 -3.93 -19.60
CA PHE A 39 -5.33 -4.74 -18.73
C PHE A 39 -4.76 -3.89 -17.60
N ALA A 40 -4.85 -4.38 -16.36
CA ALA A 40 -4.29 -3.73 -15.19
C ALA A 40 -2.97 -4.42 -14.83
N MET A 41 -1.87 -3.90 -15.36
CA MET A 41 -0.54 -4.44 -15.15
C MET A 41 0.02 -3.99 -13.80
N ASN A 42 0.22 -4.93 -12.88
CA ASN A 42 0.93 -4.67 -11.63
C ASN A 42 2.41 -4.41 -11.93
N LEU A 43 2.90 -3.19 -11.65
CA LEU A 43 4.30 -2.83 -11.87
C LEU A 43 5.17 -3.16 -10.66
N THR A 44 4.69 -2.82 -9.46
CA THR A 44 5.38 -3.05 -8.20
C THR A 44 4.38 -2.93 -7.04
N GLU A 45 4.65 -3.63 -5.94
CA GLU A 45 3.82 -3.61 -4.74
C GLU A 45 4.67 -3.71 -3.47
N GLY A 46 4.21 -3.06 -2.42
CA GLY A 46 4.81 -3.04 -1.09
C GLY A 46 3.78 -3.23 0.01
N ILE A 47 4.25 -3.61 1.20
CA ILE A 47 3.43 -3.79 2.40
C ILE A 47 4.15 -3.21 3.62
N PHE A 48 3.39 -2.65 4.55
CA PHE A 48 3.89 -2.20 5.84
C PHE A 48 2.98 -2.69 6.97
N ARG A 49 3.59 -3.28 8.00
CA ARG A 49 2.89 -3.76 9.20
C ARG A 49 2.90 -2.68 10.28
N CYS A 50 1.72 -2.19 10.65
CA CYS A 50 1.57 -0.93 11.37
C CYS A 50 2.08 -0.95 12.82
N ARG A 51 2.20 -2.10 13.48
CA ARG A 51 2.87 -2.16 14.79
C ARG A 51 4.32 -1.64 14.74
N PHE A 52 4.93 -1.54 13.56
CA PHE A 52 6.27 -0.99 13.37
C PHE A 52 6.29 0.49 12.96
N HIS A 53 5.17 1.22 13.04
CA HIS A 53 5.05 2.63 12.62
C HIS A 53 6.12 3.56 13.20
N LYS A 54 6.70 3.21 14.36
CA LYS A 54 7.73 3.99 15.05
C LYS A 54 9.12 3.34 15.05
N SER A 55 9.18 2.01 15.04
CA SER A 55 10.43 1.25 15.12
C SER A 55 10.23 -0.17 14.62
N PHE A 56 11.14 -0.65 13.77
CA PHE A 56 11.17 -2.06 13.35
C PHE A 56 11.68 -3.01 14.45
N GLU A 57 12.37 -2.50 15.46
CA GLU A 57 12.92 -3.31 16.56
C GLU A 57 11.95 -3.44 17.74
N ARG A 58 11.12 -2.41 17.95
CA ARG A 58 10.20 -2.30 19.09
C ARG A 58 8.77 -2.09 18.58
N PRO A 59 7.99 -3.17 18.38
CA PRO A 59 6.61 -3.04 17.95
C PRO A 59 5.76 -2.36 19.02
N GLU A 60 4.97 -1.37 18.62
CA GLU A 60 4.02 -0.64 19.46
C GLU A 60 2.63 -0.70 18.79
N PRO A 61 1.55 -1.00 19.53
CA PRO A 61 0.21 -1.07 18.95
C PRO A 61 -0.24 0.30 18.43
N LEU A 62 -1.17 0.29 17.49
CA LEU A 62 -1.93 1.48 17.13
C LEU A 62 -2.99 1.76 18.20
N GLU A 63 -3.24 3.04 18.45
CA GLU A 63 -4.41 3.51 19.17
C GLU A 63 -5.60 3.61 18.19
N PRO A 64 -6.75 2.94 18.47
CA PRO A 64 -7.88 2.95 17.55
C PRO A 64 -8.38 4.35 17.21
N GLY A 65 -8.44 4.66 15.91
CA GLY A 65 -8.90 5.94 15.38
C GLY A 65 -7.84 7.04 15.33
N GLU A 66 -6.68 6.86 15.96
CA GLU A 66 -5.56 7.79 15.87
C GLU A 66 -4.94 7.75 14.46
N ILE A 67 -4.46 8.90 13.98
CA ILE A 67 -3.84 9.04 12.65
C ILE A 67 -2.33 8.85 12.78
N TYR A 68 -1.79 7.98 11.94
CA TYR A 68 -0.36 7.68 11.85
C TYR A 68 0.14 7.96 10.44
N GLU A 69 1.31 8.56 10.32
CA GLU A 69 2.04 8.63 9.06
C GLU A 69 2.92 7.37 8.92
N ILE A 70 2.81 6.69 7.79
CA ILE A 70 3.62 5.51 7.45
C ILE A 70 4.21 5.65 6.04
N GLU A 71 5.38 5.05 5.86
CA GLU A 71 6.02 4.92 4.54
C GLU A 71 6.07 3.45 4.12
N ILE A 72 5.56 3.16 2.93
CA ILE A 72 5.54 1.83 2.33
C ILE A 72 6.46 1.85 1.10
N PRO A 73 7.72 1.40 1.24
CA PRO A 73 8.58 1.23 0.08
C PRO A 73 8.13 0.02 -0.74
N ALA A 74 8.12 0.17 -2.06
CA ALA A 74 7.94 -0.91 -3.02
C ALA A 74 9.23 -1.08 -3.85
N PRO A 75 9.53 -2.29 -4.35
CA PRO A 75 10.68 -2.51 -5.22
C PRO A 75 10.71 -1.56 -6.42
N ASP A 76 11.92 -1.23 -6.87
CA ASP A 76 12.15 -0.36 -8.03
C ASP A 76 11.41 -0.86 -9.27
N THR A 77 10.94 0.09 -10.08
CA THR A 77 10.31 -0.21 -11.38
C THR A 77 10.80 0.75 -12.45
N ALA A 78 10.68 0.34 -13.71
CA ALA A 78 10.96 1.16 -14.88
C ALA A 78 9.82 0.96 -15.88
N ASN A 79 8.91 1.94 -15.97
CA ASN A 79 7.74 1.88 -16.84
C ASN A 79 7.46 3.22 -17.52
N ARG A 80 7.06 3.16 -18.79
CA ARG A 80 6.49 4.31 -19.51
C ARG A 80 4.99 4.10 -19.63
N PHE A 81 4.20 4.97 -19.00
CA PHE A 81 2.77 5.04 -19.21
C PHE A 81 2.53 5.70 -20.57
N GLU A 82 2.06 4.93 -21.54
CA GLU A 82 1.80 5.43 -22.89
C GLU A 82 0.57 6.35 -22.94
N ALA A 83 0.43 7.09 -24.04
CA ALA A 83 -0.80 7.84 -24.29
C ALA A 83 -2.01 6.89 -24.25
N GLY A 84 -3.03 7.24 -23.47
CA GLY A 84 -4.22 6.42 -23.25
C GLY A 84 -4.14 5.47 -22.06
N HIS A 85 -2.95 5.21 -21.52
CA HIS A 85 -2.79 4.49 -20.27
C HIS A 85 -3.19 5.36 -19.07
N ARG A 86 -3.42 4.72 -17.92
CA ARG A 86 -3.63 5.41 -16.65
C ARG A 86 -2.72 4.84 -15.58
N LEU A 87 -2.10 5.74 -14.82
CA LEU A 87 -1.50 5.40 -13.54
C LEU A 87 -2.62 5.16 -12.53
N ARG A 88 -2.64 3.99 -11.90
CA ARG A 88 -3.54 3.65 -10.81
C ARG A 88 -2.73 3.20 -9.60
N VAL A 89 -3.24 3.52 -8.41
CA VAL A 89 -2.70 3.06 -7.14
C VAL A 89 -3.79 2.28 -6.43
N ASP A 90 -3.52 1.01 -6.12
CA ASP A 90 -4.43 0.20 -5.31
C ASP A 90 -3.87 0.14 -3.88
N ILE A 91 -4.70 0.49 -2.89
CA ILE A 91 -4.37 0.41 -1.46
C ILE A 91 -5.28 -0.62 -0.81
N SER A 92 -4.71 -1.52 -0.01
CA SER A 92 -5.45 -2.52 0.76
C SER A 92 -4.75 -2.76 2.10
N SER A 93 -5.19 -3.79 2.83
CA SER A 93 -4.62 -4.20 4.12
C SER A 93 -4.25 -5.69 4.17
N SER A 94 -4.07 -6.29 2.99
CA SER A 94 -3.64 -7.68 2.84
C SER A 94 -3.10 -7.92 1.43
N ASP A 95 -2.10 -8.78 1.31
CA ASP A 95 -1.59 -9.28 0.03
C ASP A 95 -1.23 -10.77 0.17
N PHE A 96 -2.27 -11.59 0.30
CA PHE A 96 -2.16 -13.04 0.46
C PHE A 96 -2.14 -13.74 -0.91
N PRO A 97 -1.32 -14.80 -1.13
CA PRO A 97 -0.47 -15.49 -0.16
C PRO A 97 0.97 -14.97 -0.06
N ARG A 98 1.29 -13.85 -0.72
CA ARG A 98 2.65 -13.28 -0.72
C ARG A 98 3.11 -12.92 0.69
N PHE A 99 2.20 -12.39 1.51
CA PHE A 99 2.40 -12.10 2.92
C PHE A 99 1.38 -12.83 3.80
N ASP A 100 1.75 -13.09 5.04
CA ASP A 100 0.82 -13.61 6.04
C ASP A 100 -0.26 -12.58 6.36
N VAL A 101 -1.47 -13.06 6.65
CA VAL A 101 -2.60 -12.17 6.96
C VAL A 101 -2.44 -11.64 8.38
N ASN A 102 -2.30 -10.32 8.54
CA ASN A 102 -2.37 -9.67 9.85
C ASN A 102 -3.69 -10.04 10.55
N SER A 103 -3.59 -10.47 11.81
CA SER A 103 -4.75 -10.88 12.59
C SER A 103 -5.63 -9.71 13.04
N ASN A 104 -5.10 -8.48 12.94
CA ASN A 104 -5.63 -7.24 13.48
C ASN A 104 -5.82 -7.26 15.01
N THR A 105 -5.18 -8.19 15.73
CA THR A 105 -5.28 -8.31 17.19
C THR A 105 -4.13 -7.65 17.95
N GLY A 106 -3.05 -7.26 17.25
CA GLY A 106 -1.77 -6.86 17.84
C GLY A 106 -0.90 -8.03 18.32
N VAL A 107 -1.45 -9.26 18.39
CA VAL A 107 -0.69 -10.47 18.70
C VAL A 107 0.06 -10.94 17.44
N PRO A 108 1.34 -11.36 17.54
CA PRO A 108 2.06 -11.92 16.41
C PRO A 108 1.30 -13.04 15.68
N GLU A 109 1.33 -12.98 14.36
CA GLU A 109 0.48 -13.75 13.44
C GLU A 109 0.74 -15.25 13.57
N ALA A 110 1.99 -15.63 13.82
CA ALA A 110 2.40 -17.01 14.06
C ALA A 110 1.74 -17.67 15.28
N VAL A 111 1.26 -16.88 16.25
CA VAL A 111 0.65 -17.39 17.49
C VAL A 111 -0.80 -16.95 17.69
N SER A 112 -1.26 -15.96 16.92
CA SER A 112 -2.64 -15.47 17.02
C SER A 112 -3.63 -16.57 16.62
N ARG A 113 -4.63 -16.80 17.48
CA ARG A 113 -5.68 -17.81 17.27
C ARG A 113 -7.01 -17.20 16.82
N ARG A 114 -7.06 -15.89 16.64
CA ARG A 114 -8.27 -15.14 16.32
C ARG A 114 -7.94 -14.08 15.28
N LYS A 115 -8.95 -13.66 14.52
CA LYS A 115 -8.86 -12.52 13.62
C LYS A 115 -9.96 -11.54 13.99
N VAL A 116 -9.67 -10.26 13.86
CA VAL A 116 -10.65 -9.19 14.07
C VAL A 116 -10.87 -8.47 12.74
N VAL A 117 -12.12 -8.11 12.46
CA VAL A 117 -12.43 -7.24 11.34
C VAL A 117 -12.02 -5.82 11.74
N ALA A 118 -11.19 -5.18 10.92
CA ALA A 118 -10.75 -3.81 11.11
C ALA A 118 -11.41 -2.89 10.09
N THR A 119 -11.78 -1.68 10.50
CA THR A 119 -12.07 -0.58 9.58
C THR A 119 -10.81 0.26 9.46
N ASN A 120 -10.23 0.23 8.25
CA ASN A 120 -9.02 0.96 7.92
C ASN A 120 -9.38 2.17 7.06
N ARG A 121 -8.68 3.29 7.26
CA ARG A 121 -8.90 4.54 6.53
C ARG A 121 -7.56 5.12 6.09
N VAL A 122 -7.54 5.64 4.86
CA VAL A 122 -6.47 6.49 4.35
C VAL A 122 -7.00 7.91 4.31
N HIS A 123 -6.28 8.84 4.92
CA HIS A 123 -6.64 10.25 4.98
C HIS A 123 -5.95 10.99 3.83
N MET A 124 -6.66 11.95 3.22
CA MET A 124 -6.26 12.64 1.98
C MET A 124 -6.61 14.13 2.02
N ASP A 125 -6.87 14.67 3.21
CA ASP A 125 -7.16 16.09 3.39
C ASP A 125 -5.88 16.95 3.36
N ALA A 126 -6.03 18.26 3.50
CA ALA A 126 -4.93 19.21 3.37
C ALA A 126 -3.84 19.03 4.46
N ASP A 127 -4.23 18.60 5.65
CA ASP A 127 -3.30 18.36 6.77
C ASP A 127 -2.69 16.94 6.70
N HIS A 128 -3.35 16.03 5.98
CA HIS A 128 -2.94 14.63 5.79
C HIS A 128 -2.81 14.25 4.31
N PRO A 129 -1.87 14.85 3.55
CA PRO A 129 -1.75 14.67 2.11
C PRO A 129 -1.04 13.36 1.76
N SER A 130 -1.75 12.22 1.90
CA SER A 130 -1.23 10.93 1.46
C SER A 130 -0.91 10.94 -0.03
N ALA A 131 0.23 10.36 -0.42
CA ALA A 131 0.72 10.40 -1.79
C ALA A 131 1.61 9.20 -2.13
N VAL A 132 1.77 8.94 -3.43
CA VAL A 132 2.81 8.05 -3.93
C VAL A 132 3.91 8.90 -4.55
N LEU A 133 5.13 8.71 -4.07
CA LEU A 133 6.34 9.38 -4.53
C LEU A 133 6.98 8.53 -5.63
N LEU A 134 7.17 9.13 -6.80
CA LEU A 134 7.64 8.46 -8.01
C LEU A 134 8.89 9.15 -8.55
N TRP A 135 9.86 8.36 -8.98
CA TRP A 135 11.05 8.87 -9.66
C TRP A 135 10.75 9.03 -11.15
N THR A 136 10.55 10.28 -11.58
CA THR A 136 10.24 10.59 -12.97
C THR A 136 11.47 11.03 -13.73
N GLN A 137 11.68 10.46 -14.91
CA GLN A 137 12.67 10.95 -15.87
C GLN A 137 11.97 11.61 -17.08
N PRO A 138 12.56 12.69 -17.64
CA PRO A 138 12.16 13.22 -18.95
C PRO A 138 12.13 12.09 -19.98
N GLY A 139 11.09 12.11 -20.81
CA GLY A 139 10.95 11.19 -21.95
C GLY A 139 11.67 11.71 -23.18
#